data_AF-A0A6P8QEH5-F1
#
_entry.id   AF-A0A6P8QEH5-F1
#
_cell.length_a   1.000
_cell.length_b   1.000
_cell.length_c   1.000
_cell.angle_alpha   90.00
_cell.angle_beta   90.00
_cell.angle_gamma   90.00
#
_symmetry.space_group_name_H-M   'P 1'
#
loop_
_entity.id
_entity.type
_entity.pdbx_description
1 polymer ?
#
loop_
_entity_poly.entity_id
_entity_poly.type
_entity_poly.pdbx_seq_one_letter_code
_entity_poly.pdbx_strand_id
1 'polypeptide(L)'
;MLAVLKKFTVNIYERSYLYNECKQCWRVRSVHLGRKNHQDFRKRDYSSPSGAIKSLRSVLSPPVSKIRNIGIMAHIDAGKTTTTERMLYYSGYTRTLGDVDDGDTVTDFMAEERERGITIQSAAVTFDWNDHRINLIDTPGHVDFTVEVERSLRVLDGAVAVFDASAGVEAQTLTVWRQANKHQIPRICFLNKMDKTGASLSYCIDSIKQKLKVTPLLLQLPIGEGKTFKGLVDLVTKEKLIWCPTSDMDDGRLFEKIPLAEMDNPELFEVVKDARNSLIEQVADLDDEFAELVLEDYSENLDSLPAGKFQAAIRRLTLAQRAVPVLCGSALKNKGIQPLLDAITMYLPAPNECYHDFLQWYGNDLCALAFKVIHDKQRGSLVFLRIYSGTMKPQSAVHNINRNCTERMSRLLLPFADQNIEIPSLTEGNIALSVGLKQTATGDTIVTSRASAMAAAQRAGRADGMKLGASKESESLILAGIDIPEPVFFCTIEPPSLARQPDLEYALSCLQREDPSLKVKTDPDSGQIHWTEL
;
A
#
# COMPACT_ATOMS: atom_id res chain seq x y z
N MET A 1 -21.76 -16.73 6.60
CA MET A 1 -21.55 -15.45 5.88
C MET A 1 -22.72 -14.99 4.96
N LEU A 2 -23.08 -15.71 3.88
CA LEU A 2 -24.13 -15.28 2.92
C LEU A 2 -25.55 -15.13 3.52
N ALA A 3 -25.91 -15.95 4.50
CA ALA A 3 -27.21 -15.86 5.18
C ALA A 3 -27.34 -14.63 6.10
N VAL A 4 -26.23 -14.20 6.71
CA VAL A 4 -26.17 -13.00 7.57
C VAL A 4 -26.21 -11.74 6.72
N LEU A 5 -25.53 -11.73 5.56
CA LEU A 5 -25.53 -10.61 4.62
C LEU A 5 -26.87 -10.41 3.90
N LYS A 6 -27.68 -11.47 3.68
CA LYS A 6 -29.04 -11.35 3.16
C LYS A 6 -30.03 -10.70 4.14
N LYS A 7 -29.77 -10.73 5.45
CA LYS A 7 -30.60 -9.99 6.43
C LYS A 7 -30.47 -8.47 6.23
N PHE A 8 -29.31 -8.00 5.77
CA PHE A 8 -29.03 -6.58 5.51
C PHE A 8 -29.87 -6.01 4.35
N THR A 9 -30.20 -6.83 3.34
CA THR A 9 -30.99 -6.38 2.18
C THR A 9 -32.51 -6.45 2.35
N VAL A 10 -33.02 -7.07 3.42
CA VAL A 10 -34.45 -7.43 3.50
C VAL A 10 -35.24 -6.67 4.58
N ASN A 11 -34.62 -6.02 5.57
CA ASN A 11 -35.33 -5.51 6.75
C ASN A 11 -35.40 -3.98 6.98
N ILE A 12 -35.25 -3.15 5.93
CA ILE A 12 -35.48 -1.69 6.05
C ILE A 12 -36.54 -1.19 5.03
N TYR A 13 -37.52 -2.03 4.70
CA TYR A 13 -38.80 -1.54 4.18
C TYR A 13 -39.79 -1.44 5.33
N GLU A 14 -40.40 -0.26 5.46
CA GLU A 14 -41.47 0.13 6.41
C GLU A 14 -41.05 0.71 7.77
N ARG A 15 -40.85 2.04 7.81
CA ARG A 15 -41.79 3.01 8.43
C ARG A 15 -41.09 4.35 8.69
N SER A 16 -41.30 5.28 7.76
CA SER A 16 -41.25 6.71 8.06
C SER A 16 -42.58 7.15 8.69
N TYR A 17 -42.56 8.34 9.32
CA TYR A 17 -43.66 9.08 9.95
C TYR A 17 -43.87 8.86 11.46
N LEU A 18 -43.21 9.68 12.28
CA LEU A 18 -43.80 10.91 12.85
C LEU A 18 -42.79 11.57 13.81
N TYR A 19 -42.32 12.74 13.41
CA TYR A 19 -41.63 13.71 14.26
C TYR A 19 -42.69 14.66 14.82
N ASN A 20 -42.75 14.87 16.14
CA ASN A 20 -43.05 16.18 16.70
C ASN A 20 -42.72 16.29 18.20
N GLU A 21 -42.00 17.37 18.49
CA GLU A 21 -42.00 18.20 19.70
C GLU A 21 -41.73 17.54 21.08
N CYS A 22 -40.60 17.92 21.69
CA CYS A 22 -40.67 18.79 22.87
C CYS A 22 -39.30 19.43 23.18
N LYS A 23 -39.21 20.75 22.97
CA LYS A 23 -38.20 21.61 23.63
C LYS A 23 -38.72 21.96 25.01
N GLN A 24 -38.02 21.61 26.09
CA GLN A 24 -38.13 22.34 27.34
C GLN A 24 -36.78 22.57 28.02
N CYS A 25 -36.50 23.86 28.21
CA CYS A 25 -35.46 24.45 29.01
C CYS A 25 -35.51 23.97 30.47
N TRP A 26 -34.35 23.61 31.03
CA TRP A 26 -34.09 23.80 32.46
C TRP A 26 -32.68 24.39 32.66
N ARG A 27 -32.67 25.66 33.09
CA ARG A 27 -31.53 26.36 33.69
C ARG A 27 -31.55 26.05 35.18
N VAL A 28 -30.57 25.32 35.73
CA VAL A 28 -30.21 25.44 37.16
C VAL A 28 -28.71 25.22 37.39
N ARG A 29 -28.09 26.31 37.87
CA ARG A 29 -26.96 26.51 38.79
C ARG A 29 -25.90 25.41 38.99
N SER A 30 -24.67 25.86 38.76
CA SER A 30 -23.40 25.41 39.31
C SER A 30 -23.42 25.24 40.83
N VAL A 31 -23.03 24.07 41.32
CA VAL A 31 -22.53 23.85 42.69
C VAL A 31 -21.30 22.95 42.60
N HIS A 32 -20.17 23.46 43.08
CA HIS A 32 -18.94 22.71 43.32
C HIS A 32 -19.13 21.77 44.51
N LEU A 33 -18.95 20.46 44.30
CA LEU A 33 -18.60 19.51 45.35
C LEU A 33 -17.70 18.42 44.76
N GLY A 34 -16.46 18.38 45.23
CA GLY A 34 -15.49 17.38 44.82
C GLY A 34 -15.67 16.05 45.55
N ARG A 35 -15.54 14.94 44.83
CA ARG A 35 -14.60 13.83 45.11
C ARG A 35 -14.81 12.64 44.19
N LYS A 36 -13.66 12.16 43.68
CA LYS A 36 -13.24 10.77 43.40
C LYS A 36 -13.74 10.05 42.13
N ASN A 37 -12.75 9.85 41.26
CA ASN A 37 -12.45 8.66 40.45
C ASN A 37 -13.61 7.94 39.77
N HIS A 38 -13.83 8.25 38.50
CA HIS A 38 -14.42 7.33 37.53
C HIS A 38 -13.57 7.27 36.25
N GLN A 39 -13.03 6.08 36.03
CA GLN A 39 -12.70 5.41 34.76
C GLN A 39 -12.27 6.26 33.57
N ASP A 40 -10.99 6.12 33.22
CA ASP A 40 -10.38 6.52 31.96
C ASP A 40 -11.22 6.07 30.75
N PHE A 41 -11.89 7.03 30.10
CA PHE A 41 -12.22 6.92 28.69
C PHE A 41 -10.90 6.88 27.93
N ARG A 42 -10.51 5.71 27.40
CA ARG A 42 -9.37 5.59 26.49
C ARG A 42 -9.69 6.24 25.14
N LYS A 43 -9.68 7.57 25.08
CA LYS A 43 -9.47 8.30 23.83
C LYS A 43 -8.09 7.92 23.32
N ARG A 44 -8.01 7.11 22.26
CA ARG A 44 -6.81 7.09 21.42
C ARG A 44 -6.87 8.36 20.59
N ASP A 45 -6.07 9.35 20.96
CA ASP A 45 -5.83 10.50 20.11
C ASP A 45 -5.04 10.04 18.88
N TYR A 46 -5.75 9.92 17.75
CA TYR A 46 -5.12 9.81 16.42
C TYR A 46 -4.57 11.17 15.94
N SER A 47 -4.75 12.23 16.74
CA SER A 47 -4.14 13.53 16.54
C SER A 47 -2.69 13.52 17.04
N SER A 48 -1.75 13.72 16.11
CA SER A 48 -0.50 14.36 16.51
C SER A 48 -0.84 15.71 17.18
N PRO A 49 -0.10 16.15 18.21
CA PRO A 49 -0.40 17.42 18.87
C PRO A 49 -0.50 18.55 17.83
N SER A 50 -1.56 19.35 17.95
CA SER A 50 -1.87 20.44 17.03
C SER A 50 -0.65 21.33 16.81
N GLY A 51 -0.18 21.40 15.56
CA GLY A 51 0.89 22.31 15.14
C GLY A 51 2.31 21.74 15.12
N ALA A 52 2.56 20.51 15.58
CA ALA A 52 3.87 19.87 15.42
C ALA A 52 3.84 18.89 14.24
N ILE A 53 4.37 19.31 13.08
CA ILE A 53 4.87 18.34 12.08
C ILE A 53 5.74 17.36 12.87
N LYS A 54 5.54 16.04 12.73
CA LYS A 54 6.43 15.05 13.33
C LYS A 54 7.86 15.49 13.05
N SER A 55 8.53 15.96 14.10
CA SER A 55 9.90 16.44 14.02
C SER A 55 10.71 15.33 13.39
N LEU A 56 11.53 15.68 12.40
CA LEU A 56 12.56 14.88 11.73
C LEU A 56 13.39 13.96 12.63
N ARG A 57 13.25 13.99 13.97
CA ARG A 57 13.91 13.11 14.95
C ARG A 57 13.63 11.60 14.79
N SER A 58 12.79 11.13 13.86
CA SER A 58 12.77 9.71 13.43
C SER A 58 13.86 9.35 12.39
N VAL A 59 14.99 10.08 12.39
CA VAL A 59 16.22 9.86 11.57
C VAL A 59 16.81 8.44 11.67
N LEU A 60 16.40 7.64 12.65
CA LEU A 60 16.85 6.26 12.75
C LEU A 60 15.99 5.36 11.87
N SER A 61 16.62 4.56 11.00
CA SER A 61 15.96 3.42 10.37
C SER A 61 15.31 2.58 11.46
N PRO A 62 13.96 2.47 11.49
CA PRO A 62 13.31 1.63 12.47
C PRO A 62 13.75 0.17 12.26
N PRO A 63 13.61 -0.69 13.29
CA PRO A 63 13.81 -2.12 13.11
C PRO A 63 13.03 -2.62 11.90
N VAL A 64 13.62 -3.55 11.14
CA VAL A 64 13.02 -4.08 9.90
C VAL A 64 11.61 -4.60 10.12
N SER A 65 11.34 -5.22 11.28
CA SER A 65 10.02 -5.70 11.69
C SER A 65 8.94 -4.61 11.80
N LYS A 66 9.33 -3.34 11.89
CA LYS A 66 8.43 -2.18 11.96
C LYS A 66 8.35 -1.41 10.64
N ILE A 67 8.91 -1.95 9.55
CA ILE A 67 8.75 -1.38 8.21
C ILE A 67 7.62 -2.12 7.48
N ARG A 68 6.84 -1.39 6.68
CA ARG A 68 5.84 -1.92 5.75
C ARG A 68 6.09 -1.30 4.38
N ASN A 69 6.52 -2.09 3.40
CA ASN A 69 6.60 -1.62 2.01
C ASN A 69 5.34 -2.07 1.29
N ILE A 70 4.46 -1.11 0.99
CA ILE A 70 3.12 -1.39 0.47
C ILE A 70 2.86 -0.69 -0.86
N GLY A 71 2.08 -1.34 -1.71
CA GLY A 71 1.48 -0.68 -2.88
C GLY A 71 -0.01 -0.52 -2.75
N ILE A 72 -0.57 0.52 -3.37
CA ILE A 72 -2.02 0.62 -3.57
C ILE A 72 -2.36 0.14 -4.98
N MET A 73 -3.17 -0.92 -5.08
CA MET A 73 -3.63 -1.49 -6.36
C MET A 73 -5.14 -1.34 -6.52
N ALA A 74 -5.60 -0.96 -7.70
CA ALA A 74 -7.03 -0.84 -8.01
C ALA A 74 -7.27 -0.54 -9.49
N HIS A 75 -8.49 -0.78 -9.96
CA HIS A 75 -8.97 -0.24 -11.23
C HIS A 75 -9.05 1.30 -11.22
N ILE A 76 -9.31 1.86 -12.39
CA ILE A 76 -9.50 3.30 -12.61
C ILE A 76 -10.66 3.79 -11.72
N ASP A 77 -10.56 5.00 -11.18
CA ASP A 77 -11.58 5.62 -10.33
C ASP A 77 -11.94 4.89 -9.03
N ALA A 78 -11.31 3.78 -8.64
CA ALA A 78 -11.57 3.15 -7.35
C ALA A 78 -11.19 4.03 -6.13
N GLY A 79 -10.46 5.12 -6.38
CA GLY A 79 -10.02 6.09 -5.37
C GLY A 79 -8.68 5.75 -4.72
N LYS A 80 -7.71 5.25 -5.49
CA LYS A 80 -6.33 4.97 -5.03
C LYS A 80 -5.66 6.22 -4.49
N THR A 81 -5.50 7.22 -5.35
CA THR A 81 -4.88 8.50 -5.04
C THR A 81 -5.57 9.19 -3.86
N THR A 82 -6.91 9.25 -3.87
CA THR A 82 -7.67 9.79 -2.74
C THR A 82 -7.37 9.05 -1.44
N THR A 83 -7.25 7.72 -1.48
CA THR A 83 -6.89 6.91 -0.31
C THR A 83 -5.46 7.25 0.16
N THR A 84 -4.50 7.34 -0.76
CA THR A 84 -3.11 7.75 -0.47
C THR A 84 -3.06 9.12 0.21
N GLU A 85 -3.74 10.12 -0.35
CA GLU A 85 -3.80 11.48 0.20
C GLU A 85 -4.34 11.50 1.63
N ARG A 86 -5.40 10.72 1.90
CA ARG A 86 -5.94 10.61 3.27
C ARG A 86 -4.96 9.92 4.21
N MET A 87 -4.20 8.93 3.75
CA MET A 87 -3.14 8.30 4.57
C MET A 87 -2.05 9.32 4.95
N LEU A 88 -1.61 10.15 4.01
CA LEU A 88 -0.62 11.22 4.25
C LEU A 88 -1.16 12.30 5.21
N TYR A 89 -2.42 12.65 5.06
CA TYR A 89 -3.07 13.62 5.93
C TYR A 89 -3.22 13.13 7.37
N TYR A 90 -3.70 11.91 7.57
CA TYR A 90 -3.92 11.36 8.92
C TYR A 90 -2.61 10.99 9.62
N SER A 91 -1.57 10.60 8.88
CA SER A 91 -0.24 10.41 9.46
C SER A 91 0.41 11.72 9.95
N GLY A 92 -0.16 12.88 9.58
CA GLY A 92 0.27 14.21 10.01
C GLY A 92 1.31 14.85 9.08
N TYR A 93 1.43 14.35 7.85
CA TYR A 93 2.47 14.75 6.89
C TYR A 93 1.99 15.88 5.98
N THR A 94 0.74 15.81 5.51
CA THR A 94 0.11 16.95 4.81
C THR A 94 -0.74 17.75 5.78
N ARG A 95 -0.70 19.08 5.64
CA ARG A 95 -1.51 20.01 6.45
C ARG A 95 -2.93 20.16 5.94
N THR A 96 -3.10 19.96 4.64
CA THR A 96 -4.35 20.09 3.89
C THR A 96 -4.70 18.74 3.28
N LEU A 97 -5.99 18.50 3.13
CA LEU A 97 -6.50 17.37 2.37
C LEU A 97 -6.27 17.68 0.89
N GLY A 98 -5.43 16.90 0.21
CA GLY A 98 -5.31 16.98 -1.25
C GLY A 98 -6.59 16.50 -1.92
N ASP A 99 -6.92 17.10 -3.06
CA ASP A 99 -8.03 16.68 -3.94
C ASP A 99 -7.50 16.42 -5.35
N VAL A 100 -7.98 15.33 -5.95
CA VAL A 100 -7.64 14.95 -7.33
C VAL A 100 -8.27 15.94 -8.31
N ASP A 101 -9.51 16.36 -8.03
CA ASP A 101 -10.26 17.26 -8.91
C ASP A 101 -9.63 18.67 -8.94
N ASP A 102 -9.01 19.08 -7.84
CA ASP A 102 -8.30 20.36 -7.71
C ASP A 102 -6.83 20.28 -8.18
N GLY A 103 -6.31 19.08 -8.44
CA GLY A 103 -4.92 18.85 -8.86
C GLY A 103 -3.87 19.11 -7.76
N ASP A 104 -4.30 19.12 -6.50
CA ASP A 104 -3.50 19.44 -5.31
C ASP A 104 -2.92 18.20 -4.61
N THR A 105 -2.97 17.03 -5.27
CA THR A 105 -2.44 15.78 -4.70
C THR A 105 -0.91 15.77 -4.66
N VAL A 106 -0.36 15.10 -3.65
CA VAL A 106 1.09 14.90 -3.48
C VAL A 106 1.61 13.89 -4.51
N THR A 107 0.80 12.90 -4.88
CA THR A 107 1.22 11.79 -5.73
C THR A 107 1.09 12.06 -7.23
N ASP A 108 0.11 12.86 -7.68
CA ASP A 108 -0.04 13.20 -9.10
C ASP A 108 0.70 14.53 -9.38
N PHE A 109 2.00 14.43 -9.66
CA PHE A 109 2.85 15.60 -9.83
C PHE A 109 2.99 16.04 -11.30
N MET A 110 2.65 15.18 -12.27
CA MET A 110 2.71 15.53 -13.69
C MET A 110 1.47 16.33 -14.11
N ALA A 111 1.65 17.28 -15.04
CA ALA A 111 0.53 18.09 -15.53
C ALA A 111 -0.51 17.21 -16.26
N GLU A 112 -0.04 16.18 -16.95
CA GLU A 112 -0.84 15.20 -17.68
C GLU A 112 -1.66 14.31 -16.75
N GLU A 113 -1.13 13.97 -15.57
CA GLU A 113 -1.87 13.21 -14.55
C GLU A 113 -3.03 14.04 -14.00
N ARG A 114 -2.77 15.32 -13.69
CA ARG A 114 -3.78 16.27 -13.18
C ARG A 114 -4.85 16.60 -14.22
N GLU A 115 -4.46 16.79 -15.47
CA GLU A 115 -5.39 17.10 -16.56
C GLU A 115 -6.33 15.92 -16.86
N ARG A 116 -5.83 14.69 -16.76
CA ARG A 116 -6.59 13.47 -17.07
C ARG A 116 -7.23 12.80 -15.86
N GLY A 117 -6.89 13.22 -14.64
CA GLY A 117 -7.37 12.62 -13.39
C GLY A 117 -6.91 11.16 -13.21
N ILE A 118 -5.77 10.77 -13.77
CA ILE A 118 -5.22 9.41 -13.70
C ILE A 118 -3.78 9.42 -13.22
N THR A 119 -3.39 8.41 -12.44
CA THR A 119 -1.98 8.17 -12.07
C THR A 119 -1.27 7.45 -13.22
N ILE A 120 -0.19 8.06 -13.72
CA ILE A 120 0.62 7.59 -14.86
C ILE A 120 1.93 6.99 -14.33
N GLN A 121 2.63 7.71 -13.46
CA GLN A 121 3.88 7.27 -12.84
C GLN A 121 3.68 6.88 -11.39
N SER A 122 4.40 5.85 -10.93
CA SER A 122 4.29 5.45 -9.53
C SER A 122 4.89 6.49 -8.58
N ALA A 123 4.16 6.91 -7.55
CA ALA A 123 4.68 7.82 -6.54
C ALA A 123 5.19 7.02 -5.33
N ALA A 124 6.47 7.17 -4.97
CA ALA A 124 7.04 6.53 -3.78
C ALA A 124 7.10 7.53 -2.62
N VAL A 125 6.43 7.23 -1.52
CA VAL A 125 6.27 8.11 -0.37
C VAL A 125 6.51 7.36 0.94
N THR A 126 7.28 7.95 1.85
CA THR A 126 7.55 7.39 3.18
C THR A 126 6.85 8.21 4.27
N PHE A 127 6.12 7.55 5.15
CA PHE A 127 5.49 8.17 6.33
C PHE A 127 5.38 7.20 7.51
N ASP A 128 5.25 7.73 8.73
CA ASP A 128 5.19 6.93 9.96
C ASP A 128 3.73 6.83 10.50
N TRP A 129 3.28 5.64 10.86
CA TRP A 129 1.98 5.37 11.50
C TRP A 129 2.13 4.36 12.65
N ASN A 130 1.61 4.66 13.85
CA ASN A 130 1.67 3.78 15.02
C ASN A 130 3.05 3.12 15.24
N ASP A 131 4.13 3.92 15.27
CA ASP A 131 5.50 3.46 15.47
C ASP A 131 6.03 2.50 14.38
N HIS A 132 5.35 2.44 13.22
CA HIS A 132 5.79 1.75 12.02
C HIS A 132 6.12 2.75 10.92
N ARG A 133 7.12 2.42 10.11
CA ARG A 133 7.41 3.15 8.86
C ARG A 133 6.69 2.47 7.72
N ILE A 134 5.89 3.24 7.01
CA ILE A 134 5.20 2.82 5.79
C ILE A 134 5.91 3.48 4.61
N ASN A 135 6.45 2.66 3.73
CA ASN A 135 6.92 3.08 2.42
C ASN A 135 5.84 2.68 1.42
N LEU A 136 5.08 3.66 0.94
CA LEU A 136 3.98 3.49 0.03
C LEU A 136 4.44 3.75 -1.41
N ILE A 137 4.03 2.88 -2.32
CA ILE A 137 4.12 3.12 -3.76
C ILE A 137 2.70 3.19 -4.31
N ASP A 138 2.28 4.37 -4.77
CA ASP A 138 1.00 4.51 -5.46
C ASP A 138 1.17 4.00 -6.89
N THR A 139 0.35 3.04 -7.32
CA THR A 139 0.52 2.37 -8.61
C THR A 139 -0.54 2.80 -9.61
N PRO A 140 -0.21 2.88 -10.91
CA PRO A 140 -1.21 3.15 -11.95
C PRO A 140 -2.36 2.13 -11.93
N GLY A 141 -3.58 2.61 -12.16
CA GLY A 141 -4.77 1.75 -12.26
C GLY A 141 -5.12 1.28 -13.66
N HIS A 142 -4.41 1.80 -14.66
CA HIS A 142 -4.70 1.59 -16.07
C HIS A 142 -3.84 0.47 -16.64
N VAL A 143 -4.39 -0.32 -17.56
CA VAL A 143 -3.70 -1.46 -18.19
C VAL A 143 -2.54 -1.04 -19.08
N ASP A 144 -2.61 0.15 -19.68
CA ASP A 144 -1.55 0.72 -20.50
C ASP A 144 -0.23 0.91 -19.72
N PHE A 145 -0.28 0.99 -18.39
CA PHE A 145 0.90 1.14 -17.53
C PHE A 145 1.29 -0.16 -16.81
N THR A 146 0.97 -1.32 -17.42
CA THR A 146 1.25 -2.65 -16.85
C THR A 146 2.71 -2.87 -16.46
N VAL A 147 3.66 -2.30 -17.21
CA VAL A 147 5.09 -2.40 -16.88
C VAL A 147 5.43 -1.65 -15.61
N GLU A 148 4.89 -0.45 -15.42
CA GLU A 148 5.07 0.35 -14.19
C GLU A 148 4.44 -0.36 -12.98
N VAL A 149 3.28 -0.99 -13.18
CA VAL A 149 2.64 -1.83 -12.16
C VAL A 149 3.52 -3.04 -11.81
N GLU A 150 4.04 -3.76 -12.80
CA GLU A 150 4.91 -4.93 -12.59
C GLU A 150 6.19 -4.55 -11.83
N ARG A 151 6.80 -3.41 -12.20
CA ARG A 151 7.98 -2.83 -11.53
C ARG A 151 7.68 -2.49 -10.07
N SER A 152 6.57 -1.82 -9.84
CA SER A 152 6.15 -1.39 -8.51
C SER A 152 5.88 -2.60 -7.62
N LEU A 153 5.09 -3.57 -8.08
CA LEU A 153 4.74 -4.77 -7.32
C LEU A 153 5.97 -5.55 -6.85
N ARG A 154 7.01 -5.63 -7.67
CA ARG A 154 8.20 -6.41 -7.35
C ARG A 154 9.00 -5.91 -6.13
N VAL A 155 8.96 -4.62 -5.83
CA VAL A 155 9.68 -4.04 -4.68
C VAL A 155 8.86 -4.01 -3.39
N LEU A 156 7.61 -4.43 -3.47
CA LEU A 156 6.66 -4.37 -2.36
C LEU A 156 6.66 -5.67 -1.58
N ASP A 157 6.49 -5.52 -0.27
CA ASP A 157 6.34 -6.65 0.64
C ASP A 157 4.85 -7.00 0.79
N GLY A 158 3.96 -6.01 0.72
CA GLY A 158 2.50 -6.19 0.79
C GLY A 158 1.74 -5.22 -0.11
N ALA A 159 0.41 -5.36 -0.19
CA ALA A 159 -0.41 -4.40 -0.94
C ALA A 159 -1.82 -4.20 -0.39
N VAL A 160 -2.39 -3.04 -0.71
CA VAL A 160 -3.77 -2.67 -0.43
C VAL A 160 -4.56 -2.67 -1.74
N ALA A 161 -5.47 -3.61 -1.89
CA ALA A 161 -6.37 -3.69 -3.03
C ALA A 161 -7.62 -2.85 -2.77
N VAL A 162 -7.76 -1.73 -3.48
CA VAL A 162 -8.91 -0.82 -3.34
C VAL A 162 -9.98 -1.18 -4.38
N PHE A 163 -11.23 -1.21 -3.95
CA PHE A 163 -12.38 -1.50 -4.80
C PHE A 163 -13.43 -0.41 -4.62
N ASP A 164 -14.09 0.04 -5.70
CA ASP A 164 -15.34 0.80 -5.59
C ASP A 164 -16.43 -0.16 -5.08
N ALA A 165 -17.00 0.14 -3.91
CA ALA A 165 -18.01 -0.69 -3.25
C ALA A 165 -19.31 -0.84 -4.06
N SER A 166 -19.54 -0.01 -5.09
CA SER A 166 -20.67 -0.13 -6.01
C SER A 166 -20.40 -1.04 -7.21
N ALA A 167 -19.12 -1.26 -7.56
CA ALA A 167 -18.70 -2.01 -8.75
C ALA A 167 -18.06 -3.38 -8.43
N GLY A 168 -17.50 -3.55 -7.21
CA GLY A 168 -16.81 -4.76 -6.81
C GLY A 168 -15.54 -5.00 -7.63
N VAL A 169 -15.29 -6.24 -8.03
CA VAL A 169 -14.10 -6.61 -8.83
C VAL A 169 -14.36 -6.36 -10.31
N GLU A 170 -13.55 -5.49 -10.90
CA GLU A 170 -13.56 -5.16 -12.33
C GLU A 170 -12.50 -5.93 -13.15
N ALA A 171 -12.58 -5.85 -14.48
CA ALA A 171 -11.68 -6.58 -15.38
C ALA A 171 -10.20 -6.19 -15.18
N GLN A 172 -9.91 -4.90 -15.04
CA GLN A 172 -8.58 -4.37 -14.80
C GLN A 172 -8.04 -4.82 -13.43
N THR A 173 -8.93 -4.99 -12.46
CA THR A 173 -8.55 -5.50 -11.14
C THR A 173 -8.02 -6.94 -11.24
N LEU A 174 -8.55 -7.76 -12.15
CA LEU A 174 -8.04 -9.11 -12.38
C LEU A 174 -6.61 -9.13 -12.91
N THR A 175 -6.26 -8.17 -13.77
CA THR A 175 -4.90 -8.07 -14.33
C THR A 175 -3.90 -7.76 -13.23
N VAL A 176 -4.13 -6.69 -12.45
CA VAL A 176 -3.22 -6.29 -11.36
C VAL A 176 -3.18 -7.34 -10.25
N TRP A 177 -4.31 -8.02 -9.99
CA TRP A 177 -4.35 -9.13 -9.02
C TRP A 177 -3.49 -10.32 -9.45
N ARG A 178 -3.48 -10.67 -10.74
CA ARG A 178 -2.61 -11.73 -11.28
C ARG A 178 -1.14 -11.36 -11.20
N GLN A 179 -0.79 -10.11 -11.48
CA GLN A 179 0.58 -9.61 -11.32
C GLN A 179 1.03 -9.72 -9.85
N ALA A 180 0.18 -9.31 -8.91
CA ALA A 180 0.47 -9.46 -7.48
C ALA A 180 0.56 -10.93 -7.03
N ASN A 181 -0.20 -11.84 -7.65
CA ASN A 181 -0.05 -13.29 -7.41
C ASN A 181 1.30 -13.81 -7.91
N LYS A 182 1.77 -13.35 -9.08
CA LYS A 182 3.07 -13.75 -9.65
C LYS A 182 4.23 -13.41 -8.70
N HIS A 183 4.13 -12.27 -8.02
CA HIS A 183 5.11 -11.81 -7.02
C HIS A 183 4.81 -12.27 -5.58
N GLN A 184 3.82 -13.15 -5.39
CA GLN A 184 3.44 -13.69 -4.06
C GLN A 184 3.19 -12.61 -3.00
N ILE A 185 2.58 -11.48 -3.37
CA ILE A 185 2.40 -10.33 -2.46
C ILE A 185 1.18 -10.53 -1.56
N PRO A 186 1.34 -10.61 -0.22
CA PRO A 186 0.22 -10.58 0.73
C PRO A 186 -0.59 -9.29 0.61
N ARG A 187 -1.92 -9.40 0.72
CA ARG A 187 -2.84 -8.31 0.42
C ARG A 187 -3.93 -8.16 1.46
N ILE A 188 -4.36 -6.91 1.65
CA ILE A 188 -5.64 -6.57 2.28
C ILE A 188 -6.53 -5.88 1.25
N CYS A 189 -7.84 -6.06 1.35
CA CYS A 189 -8.83 -5.41 0.50
C CYS A 189 -9.49 -4.25 1.24
N PHE A 190 -9.66 -3.12 0.57
CA PHE A 190 -10.40 -1.96 1.06
C PHE A 190 -11.55 -1.63 0.11
N LEU A 191 -12.78 -1.83 0.60
CA LEU A 191 -14.00 -1.47 -0.12
C LEU A 191 -14.27 0.02 0.11
N ASN A 192 -13.84 0.84 -0.83
CA ASN A 192 -13.94 2.29 -0.80
C ASN A 192 -15.29 2.77 -1.36
N LYS A 193 -15.59 4.06 -1.19
CA LYS A 193 -16.83 4.70 -1.66
C LYS A 193 -18.10 4.09 -1.08
N MET A 194 -18.07 3.65 0.17
CA MET A 194 -19.26 3.18 0.90
C MET A 194 -20.36 4.26 1.04
N ASP A 195 -20.04 5.52 0.75
CA ASP A 195 -20.96 6.65 0.71
C ASP A 195 -21.79 6.76 -0.59
N LYS A 196 -21.40 6.02 -1.64
CA LYS A 196 -22.06 6.06 -2.94
C LYS A 196 -23.39 5.31 -2.92
N THR A 197 -24.39 5.82 -3.64
CA THR A 197 -25.64 5.07 -3.89
C THR A 197 -25.31 3.78 -4.65
N GLY A 198 -25.78 2.64 -4.16
CA GLY A 198 -25.47 1.34 -4.74
C GLY A 198 -24.21 0.67 -4.21
N ALA A 199 -23.49 1.29 -3.26
CA ALA A 199 -22.45 0.61 -2.50
C ALA A 199 -23.03 -0.62 -1.79
N SER A 200 -22.43 -1.79 -2.01
CA SER A 200 -22.92 -3.05 -1.44
C SER A 200 -21.77 -3.92 -0.97
N LEU A 201 -21.71 -4.09 0.36
CA LEU A 201 -20.71 -4.94 1.01
C LEU A 201 -20.83 -6.40 0.55
N SER A 202 -22.06 -6.94 0.55
CA SER A 202 -22.34 -8.33 0.21
C SER A 202 -21.96 -8.64 -1.23
N TYR A 203 -22.35 -7.77 -2.17
CA TYR A 203 -21.97 -7.89 -3.58
C TYR A 203 -20.45 -7.88 -3.75
N CYS A 204 -19.73 -6.97 -3.09
CA CYS A 204 -18.28 -6.91 -3.18
C CYS A 204 -17.59 -8.17 -2.66
N ILE A 205 -18.04 -8.70 -1.51
CA ILE A 205 -17.51 -9.94 -0.94
C ILE A 205 -17.74 -11.12 -1.89
N ASP A 206 -18.93 -11.24 -2.48
CA ASP A 206 -19.23 -12.29 -3.45
C ASP A 206 -18.42 -12.12 -4.74
N SER A 207 -18.26 -10.88 -5.22
CA SER A 207 -17.45 -10.54 -6.38
C SER A 207 -15.98 -10.92 -6.17
N ILE A 208 -15.41 -10.65 -4.99
CA ILE A 208 -14.06 -11.08 -4.59
C ILE A 208 -13.95 -12.61 -4.63
N LYS A 209 -14.87 -13.32 -3.98
CA LYS A 209 -14.87 -14.81 -3.97
C LYS A 209 -14.96 -15.38 -5.38
N GLN A 210 -15.91 -14.90 -6.18
CA GLN A 210 -16.24 -15.48 -7.46
C GLN A 210 -15.21 -15.15 -8.55
N LYS A 211 -14.72 -13.90 -8.58
CA LYS A 211 -13.83 -13.43 -9.65
C LYS A 211 -12.35 -13.60 -9.30
N LEU A 212 -11.95 -13.32 -8.06
CA LEU A 212 -10.54 -13.45 -7.63
C LEU A 212 -10.19 -14.86 -7.13
N LYS A 213 -11.20 -15.69 -6.82
CA LYS A 213 -11.03 -17.07 -6.33
C LYS A 213 -10.22 -17.15 -5.02
N VAL A 214 -10.43 -16.18 -4.15
CA VAL A 214 -9.81 -16.12 -2.81
C VAL A 214 -10.86 -16.12 -1.72
N THR A 215 -10.43 -16.43 -0.50
CA THR A 215 -11.29 -16.38 0.69
C THR A 215 -11.19 -15.01 1.36
N PRO A 216 -12.21 -14.14 1.27
CA PRO A 216 -12.23 -12.88 2.00
C PRO A 216 -12.60 -13.10 3.47
N LEU A 217 -11.83 -12.48 4.36
CA LEU A 217 -12.08 -12.36 5.80
C LEU A 217 -12.65 -10.98 6.07
N LEU A 218 -13.98 -10.86 6.18
CA LEU A 218 -14.63 -9.58 6.45
C LEU A 218 -14.31 -9.13 7.88
N LEU A 219 -13.56 -8.04 8.06
CA LEU A 219 -13.14 -7.56 9.38
C LEU A 219 -14.05 -6.47 9.95
N GLN A 220 -14.82 -5.80 9.10
CA GLN A 220 -15.60 -4.62 9.48
C GLN A 220 -17.00 -4.65 8.86
N LEU A 221 -17.99 -4.15 9.60
CA LEU A 221 -19.34 -3.91 9.09
C LEU A 221 -19.61 -2.40 9.02
N PRO A 222 -20.20 -1.89 7.92
CA PRO A 222 -20.60 -0.50 7.82
C PRO A 222 -21.82 -0.21 8.71
N ILE A 223 -21.86 1.00 9.25
CA ILE A 223 -23.01 1.56 9.96
C ILE A 223 -23.64 2.61 9.05
N GLY A 224 -24.84 2.30 8.56
CA GLY A 224 -25.53 3.06 7.52
C GLY A 224 -25.07 2.68 6.11
N GLU A 225 -25.79 3.20 5.12
CA GLU A 225 -25.58 2.89 3.71
C GLU A 225 -25.62 4.15 2.85
N GLY A 226 -24.80 4.19 1.79
CA GLY A 226 -24.72 5.32 0.88
C GLY A 226 -24.55 6.64 1.66
N LYS A 227 -25.41 7.62 1.40
CA LYS A 227 -25.36 8.94 2.07
C LYS A 227 -25.51 8.89 3.60
N THR A 228 -26.05 7.81 4.16
CA THR A 228 -26.24 7.63 5.62
C THR A 228 -25.06 6.91 6.29
N PHE A 229 -24.04 6.50 5.52
CA PHE A 229 -22.84 5.88 6.03
C PHE A 229 -22.10 6.81 7.01
N LYS A 230 -22.08 6.41 8.29
CA LYS A 230 -21.57 7.24 9.40
C LYS A 230 -20.49 6.56 10.25
N GLY A 231 -20.29 5.26 10.08
CA GLY A 231 -19.37 4.53 10.93
C GLY A 231 -19.13 3.10 10.53
N LEU A 232 -18.35 2.41 11.36
CA LEU A 232 -17.93 1.03 11.18
C LEU A 232 -18.07 0.28 12.51
N VAL A 233 -18.28 -1.02 12.46
CA VAL A 233 -18.08 -1.93 13.58
C VAL A 233 -16.90 -2.82 13.25
N ASP A 234 -15.88 -2.83 14.09
CA ASP A 234 -14.75 -3.73 13.96
C ASP A 234 -15.10 -5.08 14.61
N LEU A 235 -15.14 -6.13 13.80
CA LEU A 235 -15.56 -7.47 14.22
C LEU A 235 -14.51 -8.17 15.09
N VAL A 236 -13.25 -7.71 15.06
CA VAL A 236 -12.14 -8.31 15.80
C VAL A 236 -12.11 -7.79 17.24
N THR A 237 -12.30 -6.49 17.39
CA THR A 237 -12.26 -5.78 18.68
C THR A 237 -13.63 -5.59 19.33
N LYS A 238 -14.72 -5.74 18.56
CA LYS A 238 -16.11 -5.48 18.97
C LYS A 238 -16.36 -4.02 19.36
N GLU A 239 -15.68 -3.11 18.68
CA GLU A 239 -15.80 -1.67 18.89
C GLU A 239 -16.50 -1.00 17.70
N LYS A 240 -17.43 -0.09 18.00
CA LYS A 240 -18.05 0.84 17.06
C LYS A 240 -17.13 2.04 16.87
N LEU A 241 -16.90 2.43 15.63
CA LEU A 241 -16.22 3.65 15.23
C LEU A 241 -17.24 4.57 14.55
N ILE A 242 -17.56 5.70 15.17
CA ILE A 242 -18.58 6.62 14.65
C ILE A 242 -17.96 7.98 14.35
N TRP A 243 -18.07 8.40 13.10
CA TRP A 243 -17.72 9.74 12.66
C TRP A 243 -18.99 10.59 12.68
N CYS A 244 -19.12 11.40 13.72
CA CYS A 244 -20.20 12.37 13.86
C CYS A 244 -19.63 13.77 13.57
N PRO A 245 -19.96 14.37 12.41
CA PRO A 245 -19.56 15.73 12.12
C PRO A 245 -20.21 16.65 13.15
N THR A 246 -19.40 17.31 13.98
CA THR A 246 -19.87 18.31 14.95
C THR A 246 -19.80 19.73 14.38
N SER A 247 -19.20 19.89 13.20
CA SER A 247 -19.05 21.16 12.48
C SER A 247 -18.94 20.93 10.97
N ASP A 248 -19.11 21.98 10.18
CA ASP A 248 -18.96 21.95 8.71
C ASP A 248 -17.52 21.69 8.24
N MET A 249 -16.54 21.71 9.16
CA MET A 249 -15.10 21.51 8.91
C MET A 249 -14.63 20.13 9.42
N ASP A 250 -15.45 19.08 9.25
CA ASP A 250 -15.08 17.72 9.66
C ASP A 250 -14.11 17.05 8.64
N ASP A 251 -12.84 17.03 9.00
CA ASP A 251 -11.75 16.36 8.26
C ASP A 251 -11.65 14.85 8.59
N GLY A 252 -12.55 14.32 9.43
CA GLY A 252 -12.62 12.92 9.84
C GLY A 252 -11.53 12.47 10.79
N ARG A 253 -10.71 13.38 11.36
CA ARG A 253 -9.70 13.05 12.38
C ARG A 253 -10.32 12.60 13.70
N LEU A 254 -11.47 13.16 14.04
CA LEU A 254 -12.18 12.88 15.27
C LEU A 254 -13.29 11.88 15.02
N PHE A 255 -13.25 10.77 15.74
CA PHE A 255 -14.33 9.79 15.78
C PHE A 255 -14.40 9.16 17.16
N GLU A 256 -15.60 8.72 17.52
CA GLU A 256 -15.83 8.05 18.79
C GLU A 256 -15.62 6.55 18.64
N LYS A 257 -14.83 5.99 19.55
CA LYS A 257 -14.64 4.55 19.67
C LYS A 257 -15.42 4.05 20.88
N ILE A 258 -16.45 3.25 20.64
CA ILE A 258 -17.43 2.86 21.64
C ILE A 258 -17.53 1.33 21.66
N PRO A 259 -17.36 0.65 22.81
CA PRO A 259 -17.64 -0.78 22.90
C PRO A 259 -19.06 -1.09 22.42
N LEU A 260 -19.21 -2.15 21.65
CA LEU A 260 -20.53 -2.58 21.21
C LEU A 260 -21.29 -3.20 22.40
N ALA A 261 -22.29 -2.48 22.90
CA ALA A 261 -23.22 -2.97 23.92
C ALA A 261 -24.57 -3.35 23.31
N GLU A 262 -25.14 -4.46 23.77
CA GLU A 262 -26.44 -4.99 23.35
C GLU A 262 -27.57 -3.97 23.57
N MET A 263 -27.53 -3.24 24.70
CA MET A 263 -28.53 -2.25 25.06
C MET A 263 -28.60 -1.04 24.11
N ASP A 264 -27.51 -0.70 23.42
CA ASP A 264 -27.47 0.50 22.58
C ASP A 264 -28.20 0.30 21.24
N ASN A 265 -28.05 -0.89 20.66
CA ASN A 265 -28.65 -1.26 19.38
C ASN A 265 -28.70 -2.80 19.27
N PRO A 266 -29.80 -3.43 19.73
CA PRO A 266 -29.92 -4.90 19.76
C PRO A 266 -29.83 -5.55 18.38
N GLU A 267 -30.40 -4.92 17.35
CA GLU A 267 -30.37 -5.47 15.98
C GLU A 267 -28.95 -5.48 15.40
N LEU A 268 -28.23 -4.37 15.55
CA LEU A 268 -26.83 -4.30 15.14
C LEU A 268 -25.95 -5.27 15.95
N PHE A 269 -26.22 -5.42 17.25
CA PHE A 269 -25.50 -6.33 18.13
C PHE A 269 -25.59 -7.78 17.63
N GLU A 270 -26.81 -8.26 17.34
CA GLU A 270 -27.02 -9.63 16.84
C GLU A 270 -26.38 -9.84 15.46
N VAL A 271 -26.49 -8.86 14.54
CA VAL A 271 -25.82 -8.95 13.23
C VAL A 271 -24.31 -9.02 13.36
N VAL A 272 -23.72 -8.23 14.26
CA VAL A 272 -22.27 -8.23 14.51
C VAL A 272 -21.83 -9.55 15.15
N LYS A 273 -22.61 -10.08 16.10
CA LYS A 273 -22.35 -11.38 16.74
C LYS A 273 -22.38 -12.52 15.72
N ASP A 274 -23.43 -12.58 14.90
CA ASP A 274 -23.55 -13.54 13.79
C ASP A 274 -22.36 -13.44 12.82
N ALA A 275 -21.99 -12.22 12.42
CA ALA A 275 -20.88 -11.98 11.49
C ALA A 275 -19.53 -12.34 12.10
N ARG A 276 -19.31 -12.02 13.38
CA ARG A 276 -18.08 -12.35 14.12
C ARG A 276 -17.93 -13.87 14.28
N ASN A 277 -18.98 -14.57 14.67
CA ASN A 277 -18.95 -16.03 14.80
C ASN A 277 -18.61 -16.69 13.47
N SER A 278 -19.26 -16.25 12.37
CA SER A 278 -18.94 -16.74 11.04
C SER A 278 -17.50 -16.43 10.61
N LEU A 279 -16.90 -15.33 11.09
CA LEU A 279 -15.50 -15.01 10.82
C LEU A 279 -14.55 -15.90 11.64
N ILE A 280 -14.86 -16.16 12.92
CA ILE A 280 -14.08 -17.05 13.78
C ILE A 280 -14.06 -18.46 13.19
N GLU A 281 -15.22 -19.00 12.80
CA GLU A 281 -15.34 -20.29 12.14
C GLU A 281 -14.47 -20.35 10.87
N GLN A 282 -14.59 -19.33 10.01
CA GLN A 282 -13.82 -19.28 8.77
C GLN A 282 -12.30 -19.21 8.99
N VAL A 283 -11.84 -18.53 10.05
CA VAL A 283 -10.42 -18.48 10.40
C VAL A 283 -9.96 -19.82 10.98
N ALA A 284 -10.76 -20.46 11.84
CA ALA A 284 -10.47 -21.78 12.38
C ALA A 284 -10.38 -22.86 11.29
N ASP A 285 -11.24 -22.80 10.26
CA ASP A 285 -11.18 -23.71 9.11
C ASP A 285 -9.86 -23.62 8.32
N LEU A 286 -9.13 -22.51 8.45
CA LEU A 286 -7.93 -22.22 7.66
C LEU A 286 -6.63 -22.21 8.48
N ASP A 287 -6.71 -22.10 9.80
CA ASP A 287 -5.55 -21.98 10.70
C ASP A 287 -5.69 -23.00 11.83
N ASP A 288 -4.99 -24.13 11.70
CA ASP A 288 -5.08 -25.27 12.62
C ASP A 288 -4.73 -24.88 14.07
N GLU A 289 -3.71 -24.02 14.25
CA GLU A 289 -3.29 -23.51 15.57
C GLU A 289 -4.41 -22.69 16.22
N PHE A 290 -5.12 -21.88 15.43
CA PHE A 290 -6.27 -21.12 15.91
C PHE A 290 -7.49 -22.01 16.15
N ALA A 291 -7.70 -23.06 15.35
CA ALA A 291 -8.78 -24.02 15.55
C ALA A 291 -8.64 -24.74 16.89
N GLU A 292 -7.44 -25.27 17.19
CA GLU A 292 -7.12 -25.92 18.45
C GLU A 292 -7.38 -24.97 19.63
N LEU A 293 -6.85 -23.74 19.55
CA LEU A 293 -7.09 -22.70 20.55
C LEU A 293 -8.58 -22.44 20.80
N VAL A 294 -9.40 -22.33 19.75
CA VAL A 294 -10.83 -22.04 19.88
C VAL A 294 -11.57 -23.23 20.51
N LEU A 295 -11.23 -24.46 20.14
CA LEU A 295 -11.88 -25.66 20.64
C LEU A 295 -11.55 -25.92 22.12
N GLU A 296 -10.30 -25.70 22.53
CA GLU A 296 -9.83 -25.93 23.89
C GLU A 296 -10.25 -24.81 24.86
N ASP A 297 -9.98 -23.55 24.51
CA ASP A 297 -10.12 -22.43 25.44
C ASP A 297 -11.46 -21.67 25.33
N TYR A 298 -12.15 -21.74 24.17
CA TYR A 298 -13.25 -20.81 23.85
C TYR A 298 -14.52 -21.47 23.29
N SER A 299 -14.62 -22.80 23.27
CA SER A 299 -15.75 -23.54 22.67
C SER A 299 -17.11 -23.21 23.29
N GLU A 300 -17.14 -22.91 24.59
CA GLU A 300 -18.36 -22.50 25.30
C GLU A 300 -18.70 -21.01 25.16
N ASN A 301 -17.71 -20.16 24.85
CA ASN A 301 -17.88 -18.71 24.80
C ASN A 301 -16.91 -18.03 23.82
N LEU A 302 -17.28 -18.05 22.53
CA LEU A 302 -16.55 -17.36 21.46
C LEU A 302 -16.44 -15.84 21.67
N ASP A 303 -17.38 -15.24 22.41
CA ASP A 303 -17.37 -13.80 22.69
C ASP A 303 -16.20 -13.40 23.61
N SER A 304 -15.67 -14.34 24.41
CA SER A 304 -14.53 -14.10 25.28
C SER A 304 -13.16 -14.16 24.58
N LEU A 305 -13.13 -14.57 23.30
CA LEU A 305 -11.90 -14.68 22.52
C LEU A 305 -11.14 -13.33 22.45
N PRO A 306 -9.89 -13.25 22.93
CA PRO A 306 -9.11 -12.02 22.89
C PRO A 306 -8.80 -11.57 21.47
N ALA A 307 -8.97 -10.27 21.20
CA ALA A 307 -8.67 -9.68 19.89
C ALA A 307 -7.23 -9.95 19.42
N GLY A 308 -6.25 -9.95 20.33
CA GLY A 308 -4.84 -10.20 19.97
C GLY A 308 -4.58 -11.60 19.41
N LYS A 309 -5.16 -12.65 20.01
CA LYS A 309 -5.03 -14.03 19.48
C LYS A 309 -5.72 -14.15 18.12
N PHE A 310 -6.87 -13.50 17.96
CA PHE A 310 -7.59 -13.49 16.69
C PHE A 310 -6.85 -12.74 15.58
N GLN A 311 -6.25 -11.59 15.91
CA GLN A 311 -5.40 -10.81 15.00
C GLN A 311 -4.18 -11.62 14.54
N ALA A 312 -3.55 -12.37 15.44
CA ALA A 312 -2.39 -13.21 15.10
C ALA A 312 -2.75 -14.28 14.05
N ALA A 313 -3.89 -14.96 14.21
CA ALA A 313 -4.39 -15.93 13.23
C ALA A 313 -4.69 -15.29 11.87
N ILE A 314 -5.41 -14.16 11.85
CA ILE A 314 -5.68 -13.40 10.62
C ILE A 314 -4.38 -12.99 9.93
N ARG A 315 -3.38 -12.53 10.69
CA ARG A 315 -2.05 -12.19 10.15
C ARG A 315 -1.38 -13.40 9.53
N ARG A 316 -1.32 -14.56 10.20
CA ARG A 316 -0.74 -15.80 9.64
C ARG A 316 -1.38 -16.18 8.31
N LEU A 317 -2.72 -16.15 8.25
CA LEU A 317 -3.46 -16.44 7.02
C LEU A 317 -3.18 -15.44 5.90
N THR A 318 -3.00 -14.16 6.26
CA THR A 318 -2.67 -13.09 5.31
C THR A 318 -1.27 -13.29 4.72
N LEU A 319 -0.27 -13.54 5.58
CA LEU A 319 1.11 -13.79 5.17
C LEU A 319 1.24 -15.05 4.31
N ALA A 320 0.51 -16.11 4.67
CA ALA A 320 0.43 -17.34 3.88
C ALA A 320 -0.43 -17.22 2.62
N GLN A 321 -1.06 -16.06 2.37
CA GLN A 321 -1.98 -15.80 1.27
C GLN A 321 -3.15 -16.81 1.14
N ARG A 322 -3.53 -17.47 2.24
CA ARG A 322 -4.65 -18.41 2.30
C ARG A 322 -6.00 -17.70 2.36
N ALA A 323 -6.02 -16.49 2.89
CA ALA A 323 -7.19 -15.64 2.97
C ALA A 323 -6.78 -14.16 2.90
N VAL A 324 -7.73 -13.29 2.56
CA VAL A 324 -7.49 -11.84 2.41
C VAL A 324 -8.39 -11.04 3.36
N PRO A 325 -7.82 -10.26 4.29
CA PRO A 325 -8.60 -9.33 5.12
C PRO A 325 -9.36 -8.31 4.26
N VAL A 326 -10.64 -8.07 4.59
CA VAL A 326 -11.48 -7.08 3.90
C VAL A 326 -11.98 -6.03 4.89
N LEU A 327 -11.64 -4.78 4.61
CA LEU A 327 -12.08 -3.58 5.32
C LEU A 327 -12.97 -2.74 4.40
N CYS A 328 -13.68 -1.76 4.96
CA CYS A 328 -14.51 -0.86 4.18
C CYS A 328 -14.50 0.57 4.72
N GLY A 329 -14.82 1.53 3.85
CA GLY A 329 -14.82 2.94 4.22
C GLY A 329 -15.14 3.88 3.05
N SER A 330 -14.91 5.16 3.28
CA SER A 330 -15.02 6.19 2.26
C SER A 330 -13.86 7.17 2.44
N ALA A 331 -12.87 7.08 1.55
CA ALA A 331 -11.74 8.01 1.51
C ALA A 331 -12.23 9.44 1.27
N LEU A 332 -13.19 9.63 0.34
CA LEU A 332 -13.76 10.94 0.02
C LEU A 332 -14.47 11.57 1.23
N LYS A 333 -15.20 10.76 2.01
CA LYS A 333 -15.92 11.23 3.21
C LYS A 333 -15.12 11.09 4.50
N ASN A 334 -13.80 10.86 4.40
CA ASN A 334 -12.88 10.90 5.54
C ASN A 334 -13.20 9.84 6.62
N LYS A 335 -13.69 8.66 6.22
CA LYS A 335 -14.14 7.58 7.13
C LYS A 335 -13.46 6.26 6.80
N GLY A 336 -12.89 5.59 7.80
CA GLY A 336 -12.33 4.24 7.66
C GLY A 336 -10.86 4.16 7.22
N ILE A 337 -10.18 5.30 7.00
CA ILE A 337 -8.77 5.30 6.60
C ILE A 337 -7.83 5.03 7.78
N GLN A 338 -8.10 5.55 8.97
CA GLN A 338 -7.29 5.27 10.15
C GLN A 338 -7.33 3.77 10.53
N PRO A 339 -8.50 3.09 10.53
CA PRO A 339 -8.55 1.63 10.66
C PRO A 339 -7.83 0.87 9.54
N LEU A 340 -7.83 1.40 8.32
CA LEU A 340 -7.05 0.84 7.21
C LEU A 340 -5.54 0.93 7.48
N LEU A 341 -5.05 2.08 7.97
CA LEU A 341 -3.67 2.26 8.39
C LEU A 341 -3.29 1.32 9.56
N ASP A 342 -4.19 1.14 10.53
CA ASP A 342 -4.03 0.15 11.60
C ASP A 342 -3.89 -1.27 11.02
N ALA A 343 -4.78 -1.65 10.09
CA ALA A 343 -4.75 -2.95 9.43
C ALA A 343 -3.48 -3.20 8.60
N ILE A 344 -2.94 -2.18 7.93
CA ILE A 344 -1.64 -2.25 7.23
C ILE A 344 -0.55 -2.67 8.21
N THR A 345 -0.45 -2.01 9.36
CA THR A 345 0.59 -2.34 10.35
C THR A 345 0.38 -3.71 10.97
N MET A 346 -0.88 -4.13 11.17
CA MET A 346 -1.24 -5.38 11.85
C MET A 346 -1.15 -6.62 10.97
N TYR A 347 -1.52 -6.53 9.68
CA TYR A 347 -1.73 -7.72 8.85
C TYR A 347 -0.76 -7.85 7.67
N LEU A 348 -0.18 -6.76 7.17
CA LEU A 348 0.80 -6.84 6.08
C LEU A 348 2.21 -7.16 6.61
N PRO A 349 3.05 -7.82 5.78
CA PRO A 349 4.39 -8.24 6.17
C PRO A 349 5.36 -7.08 6.37
N ALA A 350 6.32 -7.32 7.25
CA ALA A 350 7.60 -6.64 7.28
C ALA A 350 8.57 -7.28 6.26
N PRO A 351 9.60 -6.53 5.79
CA PRO A 351 10.59 -7.03 4.84
C PRO A 351 11.24 -8.36 5.23
N ASN A 352 11.50 -8.57 6.53
CA ASN A 352 12.16 -9.77 7.05
C ASN A 352 11.21 -10.98 7.16
N GLU A 353 9.92 -10.80 6.91
CA GLU A 353 8.93 -11.89 6.81
C GLU A 353 8.72 -12.30 5.34
N CYS A 354 9.30 -11.58 4.38
CA CYS A 354 9.28 -11.92 2.96
C CYS A 354 10.50 -12.78 2.60
N TYR A 355 10.25 -13.84 1.84
CA TYR A 355 11.30 -14.77 1.42
C TYR A 355 11.88 -14.36 0.05
N HIS A 356 13.21 -14.25 -0.01
CA HIS A 356 13.94 -13.93 -1.23
C HIS A 356 15.15 -14.87 -1.38
N ASP A 357 15.06 -15.84 -2.30
CA ASP A 357 16.11 -16.86 -2.52
C ASP A 357 17.51 -16.29 -2.72
N PHE A 358 17.62 -15.13 -3.38
CA PHE A 358 18.91 -14.52 -3.69
C PHE A 358 19.61 -13.91 -2.46
N LEU A 359 18.87 -13.57 -1.39
CA LEU A 359 19.41 -12.84 -0.25
C LEU A 359 20.48 -13.63 0.52
N GLN A 360 20.34 -14.95 0.54
CA GLN A 360 21.29 -15.85 1.22
C GLN A 360 22.72 -15.72 0.68
N TRP A 361 22.89 -15.26 -0.57
CA TRP A 361 24.19 -15.10 -1.21
C TRP A 361 24.91 -13.81 -0.79
N TYR A 362 24.17 -12.79 -0.37
CA TYR A 362 24.71 -11.48 -0.03
C TYR A 362 25.05 -11.33 1.46
N GLY A 363 24.39 -12.09 2.33
CA GLY A 363 24.60 -11.97 3.78
C GLY A 363 24.36 -10.53 4.24
N ASN A 364 25.39 -9.89 4.81
CA ASN A 364 25.31 -8.50 5.29
C ASN A 364 25.81 -7.46 4.26
N ASP A 365 26.28 -7.90 3.09
CA ASP A 365 26.70 -6.97 2.04
C ASP A 365 25.48 -6.26 1.45
N LEU A 366 25.67 -5.02 0.98
CA LEU A 366 24.62 -4.28 0.29
C LEU A 366 24.15 -5.04 -0.95
N CYS A 367 22.83 -5.27 -1.02
CA CYS A 367 22.11 -5.67 -2.22
C CYS A 367 20.85 -4.79 -2.34
N ALA A 368 20.73 -4.07 -3.46
CA ALA A 368 19.61 -3.20 -3.74
C ALA A 368 19.14 -3.30 -5.20
N LEU A 369 17.83 -3.12 -5.42
CA LEU A 369 17.23 -3.05 -6.76
C LEU A 369 16.92 -1.61 -7.12
N ALA A 370 17.43 -1.11 -8.25
CA ALA A 370 16.94 0.10 -8.86
C ALA A 370 15.59 -0.19 -9.53
N PHE A 371 14.49 0.38 -9.04
CA PHE A 371 13.15 0.06 -9.55
C PHE A 371 12.47 1.24 -10.25
N LYS A 372 12.97 2.46 -10.04
CA LYS A 372 12.51 3.65 -10.75
C LYS A 372 13.68 4.62 -10.94
N VAL A 373 13.81 5.17 -12.13
CA VAL A 373 14.74 6.26 -12.44
C VAL A 373 13.92 7.44 -12.92
N ILE A 374 14.21 8.64 -12.40
CA ILE A 374 13.62 9.89 -12.88
C ILE A 374 14.72 10.90 -13.12
N HIS A 375 14.52 11.77 -14.11
CA HIS A 375 15.43 12.88 -14.37
C HIS A 375 14.94 14.19 -13.74
N ASP A 376 15.73 14.73 -12.81
CA ASP A 376 15.51 16.07 -12.26
C ASP A 376 16.41 17.09 -12.97
N LYS A 377 15.83 18.23 -13.36
CA LYS A 377 16.53 19.29 -14.12
C LYS A 377 17.75 19.87 -13.39
N GLN A 378 17.74 19.90 -12.06
CA GLN A 378 18.80 20.50 -11.24
C GLN A 378 19.75 19.45 -10.65
N ARG A 379 19.21 18.30 -10.22
CA ARG A 379 19.94 17.26 -9.49
C ARG A 379 20.43 16.13 -10.41
N GLY A 380 19.95 16.07 -11.65
CA GLY A 380 20.27 15.02 -12.61
C GLY A 380 19.48 13.74 -12.36
N SER A 381 20.10 12.59 -12.62
CA SER A 381 19.48 11.27 -12.43
C SER A 381 19.19 11.00 -10.94
N LEU A 382 17.92 10.81 -10.61
CA LEU A 382 17.46 10.34 -9.32
C LEU A 382 17.04 8.86 -9.46
N VAL A 383 17.61 8.00 -8.63
CA VAL A 383 17.38 6.55 -8.71
C VAL A 383 16.75 6.06 -7.42
N PHE A 384 15.54 5.51 -7.51
CA PHE A 384 14.86 4.85 -6.42
C PHE A 384 15.37 3.41 -6.28
N LEU A 385 15.74 3.07 -5.06
CA LEU A 385 16.39 1.81 -4.71
C LEU A 385 15.62 1.12 -3.59
N ARG A 386 15.33 -0.16 -3.78
CA ARG A 386 14.86 -1.06 -2.72
C ARG A 386 16.06 -1.76 -2.10
N ILE A 387 16.35 -1.53 -0.82
CA ILE A 387 17.47 -2.16 -0.12
C ILE A 387 17.00 -3.49 0.47
N TYR A 388 17.52 -4.61 -0.03
CA TYR A 388 17.16 -5.94 0.45
C TYR A 388 18.10 -6.46 1.54
N SER A 389 19.38 -6.09 1.48
CA SER A 389 20.36 -6.41 2.52
C SER A 389 21.43 -5.34 2.65
N GLY A 390 22.09 -5.30 3.81
CA GLY A 390 23.18 -4.39 4.10
C GLY A 390 22.73 -2.95 4.37
N THR A 391 23.62 -1.99 4.11
CA THR A 391 23.40 -0.58 4.43
C THR A 391 23.98 0.33 3.35
N MET A 392 23.19 1.33 2.94
CA MET A 392 23.61 2.39 2.05
C MET A 392 24.02 3.63 2.83
N LYS A 393 25.11 4.27 2.42
CA LYS A 393 25.63 5.52 2.99
C LYS A 393 25.96 6.51 1.88
N PRO A 394 25.73 7.82 2.04
CA PRO A 394 26.11 8.81 1.04
C PRO A 394 27.62 8.77 0.77
N GLN A 395 28.03 9.24 -0.41
CA GLN A 395 29.42 9.30 -0.88
C GLN A 395 30.11 7.94 -1.07
N SER A 396 29.41 6.82 -0.91
CA SER A 396 29.94 5.48 -1.16
C SER A 396 30.03 5.16 -2.65
N ALA A 397 31.08 4.42 -3.03
CA ALA A 397 31.11 3.73 -4.31
C ALA A 397 30.24 2.46 -4.21
N VAL A 398 29.49 2.18 -5.27
CA VAL A 398 28.65 0.98 -5.42
C VAL A 398 28.90 0.38 -6.79
N HIS A 399 28.66 -0.91 -6.94
CA HIS A 399 28.82 -1.63 -8.19
C HIS A 399 27.46 -2.01 -8.77
N ASN A 400 27.24 -1.65 -10.03
CA ASN A 400 26.10 -2.09 -10.81
C ASN A 400 26.48 -3.38 -11.55
N ILE A 401 25.83 -4.49 -11.18
CA ILE A 401 26.12 -5.81 -11.75
C ILE A 401 25.72 -5.86 -13.23
N ASN A 402 24.52 -5.39 -13.56
CA ASN A 402 23.94 -5.44 -14.90
C ASN A 402 24.77 -4.67 -15.92
N ARG A 403 25.36 -3.54 -15.51
CA ARG A 403 26.18 -2.67 -16.37
C ARG A 403 27.69 -2.92 -16.23
N ASN A 404 28.10 -3.80 -15.31
CA ASN A 404 29.50 -4.08 -14.97
C ASN A 404 30.32 -2.79 -14.74
N CYS A 405 29.75 -1.84 -14.00
CA CYS A 405 30.37 -0.54 -13.76
C CYS A 405 30.35 -0.17 -12.28
N THR A 406 31.29 0.66 -11.85
CA THR A 406 31.31 1.22 -10.49
C THR A 406 30.84 2.66 -10.56
N GLU A 407 29.84 3.00 -9.75
CA GLU A 407 29.25 4.32 -9.68
C GLU A 407 29.42 4.87 -8.27
N ARG A 408 29.31 6.20 -8.13
CA ARG A 408 29.42 6.85 -6.82
C ARG A 408 28.15 7.61 -6.53
N MET A 409 27.49 7.24 -5.44
CA MET A 409 26.34 7.96 -4.93
C MET A 409 26.82 9.23 -4.23
N SER A 410 26.36 10.40 -4.68
CA SER A 410 26.74 11.67 -4.07
C SER A 410 25.92 11.97 -2.82
N ARG A 411 24.61 11.74 -2.90
CA ARG A 411 23.64 12.00 -1.83
C ARG A 411 22.68 10.83 -1.70
N LEU A 412 22.25 10.58 -0.46
CA LEU A 412 21.23 9.61 -0.11
C LEU A 412 20.05 10.38 0.48
N LEU A 413 18.88 10.19 -0.11
CA LEU A 413 17.64 10.86 0.20
C LEU A 413 16.58 9.83 0.61
N LEU A 414 15.66 10.24 1.47
CA LEU A 414 14.41 9.54 1.72
C LEU A 414 13.28 10.33 1.04
N PRO A 415 12.46 9.68 0.19
CA PRO A 415 11.28 10.32 -0.39
C PRO A 415 10.19 10.41 0.68
N PHE A 416 10.07 11.57 1.31
CA PHE A 416 9.26 11.80 2.50
C PHE A 416 8.14 12.79 2.18
N ALA A 417 6.96 12.24 1.88
CA ALA A 417 5.82 13.00 1.35
C ALA A 417 6.22 13.88 0.14
N ASP A 418 6.01 15.18 0.25
CA ASP A 418 6.33 16.21 -0.75
C ASP A 418 7.81 16.64 -0.76
N GLN A 419 8.64 16.08 0.13
CA GLN A 419 10.02 16.51 0.35
C GLN A 419 11.03 15.37 0.27
N ASN A 420 12.20 15.66 -0.28
CA ASN A 420 13.33 14.73 -0.31
C ASN A 420 14.34 15.11 0.78
N ILE A 421 14.42 14.31 1.84
CA ILE A 421 15.25 14.58 3.02
C ILE A 421 16.58 13.83 2.89
N GLU A 422 17.71 14.50 3.10
CA GLU A 422 19.03 13.85 3.14
C GLU A 422 19.21 13.03 4.42
N ILE A 423 19.69 11.79 4.27
CA ILE A 423 19.87 10.85 5.39
C ILE A 423 21.31 10.31 5.41
N PRO A 424 21.93 10.15 6.61
CA PRO A 424 23.30 9.66 6.74
C PRO A 424 23.46 8.17 6.40
N SER A 425 22.40 7.37 6.53
CA SER A 425 22.40 5.96 6.14
C SER A 425 20.98 5.39 6.07
N LEU A 426 20.75 4.41 5.20
CA LEU A 426 19.53 3.60 5.17
C LEU A 426 19.90 2.13 5.16
N THR A 427 19.20 1.34 5.98
CA THR A 427 19.40 -0.11 6.10
C THR A 427 18.40 -0.90 5.25
N GLU A 428 18.61 -2.21 5.21
CA GLU A 428 17.69 -3.19 4.63
C GLU A 428 16.22 -2.95 5.01
N GLY A 429 15.33 -3.30 4.10
CA GLY A 429 13.90 -3.12 4.27
C GLY A 429 13.40 -1.70 3.98
N ASN A 430 14.26 -0.73 3.68
CA ASN A 430 13.84 0.63 3.29
C ASN A 430 13.84 0.84 1.75
N ILE A 431 13.16 1.90 1.34
CA ILE A 431 13.27 2.49 0.00
C ILE A 431 14.12 3.75 0.09
N ALA A 432 15.12 3.86 -0.75
CA ALA A 432 16.07 4.96 -0.81
C ALA A 432 15.96 5.72 -2.14
N LEU A 433 16.26 7.00 -2.13
CA LEU A 433 16.44 7.83 -3.31
C LEU A 433 17.90 8.27 -3.40
N SER A 434 18.59 7.87 -4.46
CA SER A 434 20.01 8.16 -4.68
C SER A 434 20.19 9.24 -5.73
N VAL A 435 21.20 10.09 -5.53
CA VAL A 435 21.68 11.06 -6.52
C VAL A 435 23.08 10.66 -6.98
N GLY A 436 23.35 10.75 -8.27
CA GLY A 436 24.70 10.60 -8.83
C GLY A 436 24.99 9.25 -9.51
N LEU A 437 24.03 8.32 -9.48
CA LEU A 437 24.08 7.10 -10.29
C LEU A 437 23.67 7.46 -11.74
N LYS A 438 24.66 7.61 -12.61
CA LYS A 438 24.51 8.12 -13.98
C LYS A 438 24.18 7.01 -14.99
N GLN A 439 24.64 5.79 -14.75
CA GLN A 439 24.51 4.66 -15.66
C GLN A 439 23.42 3.67 -15.22
N THR A 440 23.06 3.68 -13.93
CA THR A 440 22.00 2.83 -13.38
C THR A 440 20.66 3.07 -14.08
N ALA A 441 20.04 2.00 -14.53
CA ALA A 441 18.72 1.96 -15.15
C ALA A 441 17.70 1.23 -14.26
N THR A 442 16.43 1.39 -14.58
CA THR A 442 15.34 0.62 -13.96
C THR A 442 15.56 -0.89 -14.20
N GLY A 443 15.56 -1.67 -13.12
CA GLY A 443 15.81 -3.11 -13.10
C GLY A 443 17.25 -3.51 -12.72
N ASP A 444 18.18 -2.57 -12.58
CA ASP A 444 19.58 -2.88 -12.27
C ASP A 444 19.80 -3.27 -10.79
N THR A 445 20.72 -4.20 -10.56
CA THR A 445 21.15 -4.64 -9.23
C THR A 445 22.39 -3.88 -8.78
N ILE A 446 22.30 -3.23 -7.62
CA ILE A 446 23.34 -2.41 -7.01
C ILE A 446 23.88 -3.11 -5.77
N VAL A 447 25.21 -3.27 -5.70
CA VAL A 447 25.88 -3.95 -4.58
C VAL A 447 27.09 -3.17 -4.06
N THR A 448 27.62 -3.59 -2.91
CA THR A 448 28.77 -2.94 -2.24
C THR A 448 29.97 -2.75 -3.18
N SER A 449 30.36 -3.79 -3.90
CA SER A 449 31.53 -3.77 -4.77
C SER A 449 31.52 -4.95 -5.74
N ARG A 450 32.39 -4.90 -6.76
CA ARG A 450 32.63 -6.03 -7.66
C ARG A 450 33.09 -7.29 -6.92
N ALA A 451 33.90 -7.14 -5.86
CA ALA A 451 34.35 -8.27 -5.04
C ALA A 451 33.18 -8.91 -4.28
N SER A 452 32.23 -8.10 -3.79
CA SER A 452 31.01 -8.60 -3.13
C SER A 452 30.11 -9.36 -4.13
N ALA A 453 29.92 -8.83 -5.35
CA ALA A 453 29.21 -9.55 -6.41
C ALA A 453 29.86 -10.91 -6.72
N MET A 454 31.19 -10.95 -6.87
CA MET A 454 31.93 -12.19 -7.12
C MET A 454 31.85 -13.17 -5.94
N ALA A 455 31.86 -12.68 -4.70
CA ALA A 455 31.71 -13.53 -3.52
C ALA A 455 30.31 -14.16 -3.46
N ALA A 456 29.26 -13.38 -3.76
CA ALA A 456 27.90 -13.89 -3.89
C ALA A 456 27.83 -14.95 -5.02
N ALA A 457 28.47 -14.68 -6.17
CA ALA A 457 28.56 -15.62 -7.30
C ALA A 457 29.12 -16.97 -6.90
N GLN A 458 30.24 -16.94 -6.19
CA GLN A 458 30.92 -18.14 -5.73
C GLN A 458 30.08 -18.91 -4.71
N ARG A 459 29.32 -18.23 -3.85
CA ARG A 459 28.42 -18.89 -2.90
C ARG A 459 27.27 -19.59 -3.63
N ALA A 460 26.64 -18.92 -4.59
CA ALA A 460 25.57 -19.50 -5.41
C ALA A 460 26.06 -20.71 -6.22
N GLY A 461 27.19 -20.58 -6.93
CA GLY A 461 27.74 -21.67 -7.75
C GLY A 461 28.23 -22.89 -6.95
N ARG A 462 28.56 -22.73 -5.66
CA ARG A 462 28.91 -23.87 -4.77
C ARG A 462 27.68 -24.64 -4.30
N ALA A 463 26.51 -23.99 -4.21
CA ALA A 463 25.27 -24.62 -3.77
C ALA A 463 24.66 -25.52 -4.85
N ASP A 464 24.82 -25.18 -6.14
CA ASP A 464 24.19 -25.90 -7.25
C ASP A 464 24.88 -27.21 -7.68
N GLY A 465 26.03 -27.58 -7.12
CA GLY A 465 26.68 -28.90 -7.30
C GLY A 465 27.03 -29.32 -8.74
N MET A 466 26.68 -28.53 -9.75
CA MET A 466 26.91 -28.77 -11.17
C MET A 466 27.71 -27.61 -11.76
N LYS A 467 28.73 -27.93 -12.57
CA LYS A 467 29.42 -26.97 -13.43
C LYS A 467 28.42 -26.41 -14.46
N LEU A 468 27.69 -25.35 -14.09
CA LEU A 468 26.89 -24.56 -15.01
C LEU A 468 27.81 -23.53 -15.70
N GLY A 469 27.61 -23.32 -17.01
CA GLY A 469 28.39 -22.36 -17.78
C GLY A 469 28.18 -20.91 -17.30
N ALA A 470 29.18 -20.06 -17.55
CA ALA A 470 29.28 -18.67 -17.10
C ALA A 470 28.04 -17.77 -17.37
N SER A 471 27.16 -18.14 -18.31
CA SER A 471 25.92 -17.42 -18.58
C SER A 471 24.85 -17.63 -17.50
N LYS A 472 24.74 -18.83 -16.90
CA LYS A 472 23.80 -19.10 -15.81
C LYS A 472 24.31 -18.65 -14.44
N GLU A 473 25.62 -18.49 -14.27
CA GLU A 473 26.23 -17.95 -13.04
C GLU A 473 25.83 -16.48 -12.79
N SER A 474 25.54 -15.71 -13.85
CA SER A 474 25.10 -14.31 -13.73
C SER A 474 23.60 -14.17 -13.48
N GLU A 475 22.78 -15.10 -13.97
CA GLU A 475 21.31 -15.08 -13.77
C GLU A 475 20.89 -15.35 -12.32
N SER A 476 21.68 -16.10 -11.54
CA SER A 476 21.36 -16.42 -10.13
C SER A 476 21.71 -15.31 -9.13
N LEU A 477 22.46 -14.29 -9.55
CA LEU A 477 22.95 -13.20 -8.71
C LEU A 477 22.27 -11.86 -8.98
N ILE A 478 21.92 -11.64 -10.24
CA ILE A 478 21.13 -10.49 -10.65
C ILE A 478 19.75 -10.69 -10.03
N LEU A 479 19.22 -9.64 -9.41
CA LEU A 479 17.82 -9.61 -9.04
C LEU A 479 17.04 -9.79 -10.34
N ALA A 480 16.53 -10.99 -10.61
CA ALA A 480 15.94 -11.43 -11.88
C ALA A 480 15.28 -10.26 -12.63
N GLY A 481 15.78 -9.81 -13.78
CA GLY A 481 15.34 -8.56 -14.43
C GLY A 481 13.80 -8.43 -14.57
N ILE A 482 13.30 -7.22 -14.80
CA ILE A 482 11.87 -7.05 -15.07
C ILE A 482 11.55 -7.82 -16.36
N ASP A 483 10.55 -8.70 -16.30
CA ASP A 483 10.03 -9.39 -17.48
C ASP A 483 9.23 -8.36 -18.30
N ILE A 484 9.86 -7.87 -19.37
CA ILE A 484 9.35 -6.80 -20.20
C ILE A 484 8.68 -7.45 -21.41
N PRO A 485 7.35 -7.32 -21.57
CA PRO A 485 6.69 -7.87 -22.74
C PRO A 485 7.16 -7.19 -24.04
N GLU A 486 6.93 -7.84 -25.17
CA GLU A 486 7.35 -7.28 -26.46
C GLU A 486 6.53 -6.04 -26.83
N PRO A 487 7.17 -4.95 -27.32
CA PRO A 487 6.49 -3.75 -27.76
C PRO A 487 5.39 -4.06 -28.79
N VAL A 488 4.23 -3.41 -28.65
CA VAL A 488 3.11 -3.56 -29.59
C VAL A 488 2.88 -2.31 -30.44
N PHE A 489 3.47 -1.18 -30.04
CA PHE A 489 3.43 0.07 -30.79
C PHE A 489 4.79 0.37 -31.44
N PHE A 490 4.73 0.88 -32.67
CA PHE A 490 5.90 1.18 -33.49
C PHE A 490 5.70 2.55 -34.15
N CYS A 491 6.66 3.46 -34.00
CA CYS A 491 6.73 4.66 -34.83
C CYS A 491 8.16 5.01 -35.21
N THR A 492 8.28 5.96 -36.13
CA THR A 492 9.55 6.56 -36.51
C THR A 492 9.62 7.97 -35.94
N ILE A 493 10.75 8.32 -35.36
CA ILE A 493 11.01 9.66 -34.82
C ILE A 493 12.20 10.25 -35.57
N GLU A 494 12.07 11.51 -35.97
CA GLU A 494 13.11 12.28 -36.65
C GLU A 494 13.32 13.60 -35.92
N PRO A 495 14.57 14.10 -35.79
CA PRO A 495 14.78 15.41 -35.22
C PRO A 495 14.28 16.49 -36.19
N PRO A 496 13.89 17.68 -35.70
CA PRO A 496 13.46 18.78 -36.57
C PRO A 496 14.59 19.31 -37.48
N SER A 497 15.84 18.97 -37.18
CA SER A 497 17.01 19.25 -38.02
C SER A 497 18.18 18.35 -37.60
N LEU A 498 19.15 18.14 -38.50
CA LEU A 498 20.37 17.38 -38.21
C LEU A 498 21.17 17.93 -37.02
N ALA A 499 21.12 19.25 -36.79
CA ALA A 499 21.78 19.89 -35.65
C ALA A 499 21.20 19.45 -34.28
N ARG A 500 19.95 18.96 -34.26
CA ARG A 500 19.25 18.48 -33.07
C ARG A 500 19.33 16.95 -32.90
N GLN A 501 20.00 16.25 -33.80
CA GLN A 501 20.21 14.81 -33.69
C GLN A 501 20.83 14.38 -32.34
N PRO A 502 21.88 15.05 -31.81
CA PRO A 502 22.47 14.67 -30.53
C PRO A 502 21.52 14.87 -29.35
N ASP A 503 20.66 15.90 -29.41
CA ASP A 503 19.66 16.18 -28.38
C ASP A 503 18.59 15.06 -28.35
N LEU A 504 18.16 14.59 -29.52
CA LEU A 504 17.21 13.48 -29.66
C LEU A 504 17.81 12.17 -29.14
N GLU A 505 19.04 11.83 -29.55
CA GLU A 505 19.74 10.63 -29.09
C GLU A 505 19.93 10.63 -27.57
N TYR A 506 20.30 11.80 -27.01
CA TYR A 506 20.40 11.96 -25.56
C TYR A 506 19.05 11.76 -24.85
N ALA A 507 17.98 12.37 -25.36
CA ALA A 507 16.64 12.22 -24.80
C ALA A 507 16.17 10.76 -24.84
N LEU A 508 16.34 10.08 -25.97
CA LEU A 508 16.02 8.66 -26.13
C LEU A 508 16.82 7.77 -25.17
N SER A 509 18.11 8.04 -25.00
CA SER A 509 18.94 7.31 -24.03
C SER A 509 18.46 7.49 -22.58
N CYS A 510 17.94 8.67 -22.24
CA CYS A 510 17.35 8.93 -20.93
C CYS A 510 16.03 8.17 -20.78
N LEU A 511 15.15 8.22 -21.78
CA LEU A 511 13.87 7.50 -21.78
C LEU A 511 14.07 5.98 -21.65
N GLN A 512 15.02 5.39 -22.38
CA GLN A 512 15.33 3.95 -22.26
C GLN A 512 15.89 3.56 -20.88
N ARG A 513 16.51 4.51 -20.17
CA ARG A 513 17.04 4.29 -18.82
C ARG A 513 15.91 4.30 -17.78
N GLU A 514 14.93 5.17 -17.98
CA GLU A 514 13.74 5.27 -17.14
C GLU A 514 12.79 4.10 -17.41
N ASP A 515 12.53 3.80 -18.69
CA ASP A 515 11.65 2.76 -19.16
C ASP A 515 12.36 1.72 -20.04
N PRO A 516 12.73 0.56 -19.48
CA PRO A 516 13.32 -0.53 -20.26
C PRO A 516 12.36 -1.25 -21.23
N SER A 517 11.04 -0.94 -21.23
CA SER A 517 10.12 -1.41 -22.27
C SER A 517 10.23 -0.64 -23.58
N LEU A 518 10.75 0.58 -23.50
CA LEU A 518 11.01 1.41 -24.66
C LEU A 518 12.28 0.90 -25.35
N LYS A 519 12.13 0.39 -26.57
CA LYS A 519 13.26 -0.04 -27.41
C LYS A 519 13.43 0.94 -28.57
N VAL A 520 14.65 1.42 -28.73
CA VAL A 520 15.07 2.30 -29.84
C VAL A 520 16.00 1.51 -30.75
N LYS A 521 15.74 1.54 -32.05
CA LYS A 521 16.60 0.94 -33.08
C LYS A 521 16.83 1.95 -34.20
N THR A 522 18.06 2.04 -34.66
CA THR A 522 18.37 2.83 -35.86
C THR A 522 18.37 1.91 -37.07
N ASP A 523 17.60 2.26 -38.09
CA ASP A 523 17.64 1.57 -39.38
C ASP A 523 18.95 1.90 -40.11
N PRO A 524 19.78 0.89 -40.42
CA PRO A 524 21.06 1.11 -41.10
C PRO A 524 20.90 1.58 -42.56
N ASP A 525 19.76 1.34 -43.21
CA ASP A 525 19.52 1.66 -44.61
C ASP A 525 18.92 3.06 -44.78
N SER A 526 17.95 3.43 -43.93
CA SER A 526 17.27 4.73 -44.00
C SER A 526 17.85 5.80 -43.07
N GLY A 527 18.63 5.40 -42.07
CA GLY A 527 19.11 6.28 -40.99
C GLY A 527 18.01 6.73 -40.03
N GLN A 528 16.79 6.22 -40.19
CA GLN A 528 15.64 6.56 -39.35
C GLN A 528 15.73 5.90 -37.97
N ILE A 529 15.24 6.59 -36.95
CA ILE A 529 15.13 6.05 -35.60
C ILE A 529 13.75 5.46 -35.42
N HIS A 530 13.69 4.14 -35.26
CA HIS A 530 12.50 3.42 -34.85
C HIS A 530 12.37 3.44 -33.34
N TRP A 531 11.22 3.90 -32.90
CA TRP A 531 10.75 3.90 -31.53
C TRP A 531 9.70 2.82 -31.36
N THR A 532 9.85 2.00 -30.32
CA THR A 532 8.90 0.94 -30.00
C THR A 532 8.61 0.93 -28.51
N GLU A 533 7.34 0.83 -28.16
CA GLU A 533 6.84 0.79 -26.78
C GLU A 533 5.66 -0.20 -26.67
N LEU A 534 5.35 -0.60 -25.45
CA LEU A 534 4.29 -1.56 -25.10
C LEU A 534 2.87 -1.00 -25.17
#